data_AF-A0A7W5MIA2-F1
#
_entry.id   AF-A0A7W5MIA2-F1
#
_cell.length_a   1.000
_cell.length_b   1.000
_cell.length_c   1.000
_cell.angle_alpha   90.00
_cell.angle_beta   90.00
_cell.angle_gamma   90.00
#
_symmetry.space_group_name_H-M   'P 1'
#
loop_
_entity.id
_entity.type
_entity.pdbx_description
1 polymer ?
#
loop_
_entity_poly.entity_id
_entity_poly.type
_entity_poly.pdbx_seq_one_letter_code
_entity_poly.pdbx_strand_id
1 'polypeptide(L)'
;MIDRRDALAGIVAMFGSQLFAPIARAAGAASQQAFGVINTGPPSVQVFTPAQKALMAALSDRVIPATDTPGAIAAEVPQYIEKLLADWSEPSDRVPIIAGLDAIEARSRADYKKSATAVTPAQQDALLTLAMEDKVPGGAAFFEPFRQMVIVGYYTSEIGITQEREYLPVPGQYDGAFLYSKVNKVYSS
;
A
#
# COMPACT_ATOMS: atom_id res chain seq x y z
N MET A 1 65.63 -6.78 -27.03
CA MET A 1 64.31 -6.28 -27.46
C MET A 1 63.37 -6.57 -26.29
N ILE A 2 62.90 -5.56 -25.58
CA ILE A 2 62.05 -5.78 -24.38
C ILE A 2 60.71 -6.35 -24.86
N ASP A 3 60.28 -7.45 -24.26
CA ASP A 3 58.96 -8.04 -24.52
C ASP A 3 57.88 -7.08 -23.98
N ARG A 4 56.81 -6.93 -24.76
CA ARG A 4 55.71 -6.00 -24.44
C ARG A 4 55.05 -6.37 -23.12
N ARG A 5 55.05 -7.67 -22.78
CA ARG A 5 54.50 -8.18 -21.53
C ARG A 5 55.36 -7.78 -20.32
N ASP A 6 56.68 -7.80 -20.47
CA ASP A 6 57.60 -7.42 -19.40
C ASP A 6 57.60 -5.91 -19.17
N ALA A 7 57.48 -5.12 -20.24
CA ALA A 7 57.30 -3.67 -20.13
C ALA A 7 56.00 -3.30 -19.41
N LEU A 8 54.88 -3.96 -19.75
CA LEU A 8 53.60 -3.73 -19.09
C LEU A 8 53.59 -4.20 -17.64
N ALA A 9 54.23 -5.34 -17.34
CA ALA A 9 54.39 -5.83 -15.97
C ALA A 9 55.21 -4.85 -15.12
N GLY A 10 56.28 -4.28 -15.67
CA GLY A 10 57.09 -3.25 -15.01
C GLY A 10 56.31 -1.96 -14.72
N ILE A 11 55.50 -1.49 -15.66
CA ILE A 11 54.65 -0.29 -15.49
C ILE A 11 53.56 -0.54 -14.43
N VAL A 12 52.93 -1.71 -14.43
CA VAL A 12 51.93 -2.10 -13.41
C VAL A 12 52.58 -2.26 -12.03
N ALA A 13 53.81 -2.78 -11.96
CA ALA A 13 54.53 -2.90 -10.68
C ALA A 13 54.96 -1.53 -10.13
N MET A 14 55.33 -0.57 -11.00
CA MET A 14 55.77 0.77 -10.57
C MET A 14 54.62 1.74 -10.28
N PHE A 15 53.47 1.61 -10.96
CA PHE A 15 52.35 2.57 -10.85
C PHE A 15 51.01 1.94 -10.44
N GLY A 16 50.87 0.61 -10.52
CA GLY A 16 49.57 -0.06 -10.57
C GLY A 16 48.93 -0.44 -9.22
N SER A 17 49.56 -0.20 -8.08
CA SER A 17 48.96 -0.56 -6.77
C SER A 17 48.94 0.56 -5.73
N GLN A 18 49.58 1.70 -5.95
CA GLN A 18 49.65 2.78 -4.95
C GLN A 18 48.92 4.08 -5.30
N LEU A 19 48.43 4.27 -6.54
CA LEU A 19 47.93 5.58 -6.95
C LEU A 19 46.43 5.84 -6.78
N PHE A 20 45.65 4.87 -6.31
CA PHE A 20 44.26 5.16 -6.03
C PHE A 20 43.82 4.54 -4.72
N ALA A 21 44.32 5.10 -3.61
CA ALA A 21 43.69 4.90 -2.31
C ALA A 21 42.14 5.05 -2.36
N PRO A 22 41.54 5.95 -3.18
CA PRO A 22 40.09 5.97 -3.37
C PRO A 22 39.52 4.75 -4.11
N ILE A 23 40.19 4.23 -5.16
CA ILE A 23 39.72 3.06 -5.92
C ILE A 23 39.97 1.77 -5.14
N ALA A 24 41.11 1.64 -4.46
CA ALA A 24 41.38 0.52 -3.56
C ALA A 24 40.42 0.53 -2.36
N ARG A 25 40.07 1.71 -1.81
CA ARG A 25 39.00 1.83 -0.81
C ARG A 25 37.63 1.52 -1.40
N ALA A 26 37.32 1.91 -2.63
CA ALA A 26 36.04 1.59 -3.28
C ALA A 26 35.90 0.09 -3.60
N ALA A 27 36.97 -0.56 -4.10
CA ALA A 27 37.02 -1.98 -4.39
C ALA A 27 37.03 -2.84 -3.11
N GLY A 28 37.68 -2.36 -2.04
CA GLY A 28 37.61 -2.96 -0.71
C GLY A 28 36.27 -2.73 0.00
N ALA A 29 35.63 -1.57 -0.21
CA ALA A 29 34.30 -1.26 0.31
C ALA A 29 33.22 -2.09 -0.38
N ALA A 30 33.35 -2.39 -1.67
CA ALA A 30 32.41 -3.26 -2.39
C ALA A 30 32.39 -4.71 -1.86
N SER A 31 33.43 -5.16 -1.16
CA SER A 31 33.48 -6.52 -0.56
C SER A 31 33.26 -6.54 0.96
N GLN A 32 33.44 -5.41 1.66
CA GLN A 32 33.26 -5.32 3.13
C GLN A 32 32.02 -4.53 3.57
N GLN A 33 31.41 -3.75 2.68
CA GLN A 33 30.03 -3.31 2.81
C GLN A 33 29.20 -4.18 1.89
N ALA A 34 28.93 -5.41 2.34
CA ALA A 34 27.54 -5.82 2.31
C ALA A 34 26.81 -4.66 2.98
N PHE A 35 26.19 -3.76 2.21
CA PHE A 35 25.21 -2.82 2.76
C PHE A 35 24.37 -3.69 3.67
N GLY A 36 24.51 -3.51 5.00
CA GLY A 36 23.80 -4.35 5.95
C GLY A 36 22.37 -4.35 5.47
N VAL A 37 21.79 -5.55 5.24
CA VAL A 37 20.41 -5.66 4.75
C VAL A 37 19.62 -4.64 5.54
N ILE A 38 19.03 -3.67 4.84
CA ILE A 38 18.30 -2.58 5.49
C ILE A 38 17.40 -3.28 6.50
N ASN A 39 17.56 -2.97 7.79
CA ASN A 39 16.76 -3.61 8.80
C ASN A 39 15.33 -3.13 8.59
N THR A 40 14.55 -3.91 7.85
CA THR A 40 13.15 -3.64 7.52
C THR A 40 12.22 -3.97 8.69
N GLY A 41 12.78 -4.16 9.89
CA GLY A 41 12.06 -4.71 11.03
C GLY A 41 11.81 -6.21 10.90
N PRO A 42 11.13 -6.81 11.89
CA PRO A 42 10.63 -8.18 11.79
C PRO A 42 9.65 -8.31 10.60
N PRO A 43 9.51 -9.52 10.02
CA PRO A 43 8.53 -9.75 8.96
C PRO A 43 7.12 -9.47 9.50
N SER A 44 6.28 -8.87 8.65
CA SER A 44 4.88 -8.60 8.99
C SER A 44 4.16 -9.88 9.41
N VAL A 45 3.37 -9.77 10.46
CA VAL A 45 2.51 -10.86 10.91
C VAL A 45 1.32 -10.97 9.97
N GLN A 46 0.93 -12.19 9.60
CA GLN A 46 -0.31 -12.41 8.88
C GLN A 46 -1.49 -12.08 9.81
N VAL A 47 -2.31 -11.09 9.44
CA VAL A 47 -3.46 -10.66 10.25
C VAL A 47 -4.72 -11.39 9.82
N PHE A 48 -4.94 -11.52 8.50
CA PHE A 48 -6.17 -12.07 7.96
C PHE A 48 -6.03 -13.52 7.48
N THR A 49 -7.07 -14.32 7.72
CA THR A 49 -7.26 -15.59 7.03
C THR A 49 -7.52 -15.36 5.53
N PRO A 50 -7.31 -16.35 4.65
CA PRO A 50 -7.61 -16.19 3.22
C PRO A 50 -9.04 -15.74 2.92
N ALA A 51 -10.02 -16.22 3.69
CA ALA A 51 -11.42 -15.82 3.56
C ALA A 51 -11.63 -14.35 3.97
N GLN A 52 -11.02 -13.92 5.08
CA GLN A 52 -11.06 -12.51 5.51
C GLN A 52 -10.36 -11.58 4.53
N LYS A 53 -9.24 -11.99 3.91
CA LYS A 53 -8.59 -11.21 2.84
C LYS A 53 -9.51 -11.02 1.64
N ALA A 54 -10.15 -12.09 1.19
CA ALA A 54 -11.10 -12.02 0.08
C ALA A 54 -12.30 -11.12 0.41
N LEU A 55 -12.80 -11.18 1.65
CA LEU A 55 -13.88 -10.32 2.11
C LEU A 55 -13.43 -8.85 2.23
N MET A 56 -12.25 -8.58 2.80
CA MET A 56 -11.66 -7.24 2.86
C MET A 56 -11.54 -6.63 1.47
N ALA A 57 -11.08 -7.39 0.47
CA ALA A 57 -11.01 -6.94 -0.92
C ALA A 57 -12.39 -6.63 -1.50
N ALA A 58 -13.35 -7.53 -1.35
CA ALA A 58 -14.72 -7.34 -1.85
C ALA A 58 -15.39 -6.10 -1.22
N LEU A 59 -15.26 -5.92 0.10
CA LEU A 59 -15.84 -4.76 0.79
C LEU A 59 -15.12 -3.46 0.43
N SER A 60 -13.78 -3.48 0.26
CA SER A 60 -13.02 -2.29 -0.16
C SER A 60 -13.46 -1.79 -1.54
N ASP A 61 -13.74 -2.71 -2.46
CA ASP A 61 -14.31 -2.39 -3.78
C ASP A 61 -15.71 -1.78 -3.70
N ARG A 62 -16.51 -2.10 -2.66
CA ARG A 62 -17.79 -1.44 -2.43
C ARG A 62 -17.64 0.01 -1.96
N VAL A 63 -16.57 0.33 -1.22
CA VAL A 63 -16.33 1.68 -0.72
C VAL A 63 -15.76 2.58 -1.82
N ILE A 64 -14.78 2.11 -2.59
CA ILE A 64 -14.21 2.83 -3.75
C ILE A 64 -14.14 1.86 -4.95
N PRO A 65 -15.24 1.72 -5.72
CA PRO A 65 -15.28 0.85 -6.89
C PRO A 65 -14.48 1.44 -8.05
N ALA A 66 -14.06 0.57 -8.97
CA ALA A 66 -13.53 1.03 -10.26
C ALA A 66 -14.65 1.70 -11.08
N THR A 67 -14.36 2.91 -11.58
CA THR A 67 -15.26 3.67 -12.45
C THR A 67 -14.49 4.16 -13.69
N ASP A 68 -14.45 5.46 -13.95
CA ASP A 68 -13.56 6.06 -14.96
C ASP A 68 -12.08 6.01 -14.51
N THR A 69 -11.85 5.76 -13.22
CA THR A 69 -10.54 5.57 -12.59
C THR A 69 -10.45 4.21 -11.89
N PRO A 70 -9.24 3.64 -11.74
CA PRO A 70 -9.08 2.37 -11.05
C PRO A 70 -9.45 2.48 -9.57
N GLY A 71 -10.21 1.52 -9.03
CA GLY A 71 -10.71 1.55 -7.64
C GLY A 71 -9.74 1.00 -6.59
N ALA A 72 -10.26 0.76 -5.38
CA ALA A 72 -9.50 0.33 -4.19
C ALA A 72 -8.65 -0.94 -4.41
N ILE A 73 -9.15 -1.92 -5.17
CA ILE A 73 -8.42 -3.15 -5.46
C ILE A 73 -7.18 -2.86 -6.32
N ALA A 74 -7.33 -2.05 -7.37
CA ALA A 74 -6.23 -1.69 -8.25
C ALA A 74 -5.16 -0.84 -7.54
N ALA A 75 -5.58 -0.06 -6.54
CA ALA A 75 -4.71 0.70 -5.64
C ALA A 75 -4.11 -0.13 -4.49
N GLU A 76 -4.27 -1.45 -4.49
CA GLU A 76 -3.74 -2.38 -3.48
C GLU A 76 -4.17 -2.03 -2.03
N VAL A 77 -5.32 -1.38 -1.87
CA VAL A 77 -5.84 -0.96 -0.56
C VAL A 77 -6.02 -2.14 0.40
N PRO A 78 -6.54 -3.32 0.00
CA PRO A 78 -6.65 -4.46 0.91
C PRO A 78 -5.31 -4.91 1.50
N GLN A 79 -4.25 -4.88 0.69
CA GLN A 79 -2.89 -5.22 1.09
C GLN A 79 -2.31 -4.16 2.02
N TYR A 80 -2.55 -2.87 1.71
CA TYR A 80 -2.22 -1.76 2.60
C TYR A 80 -2.88 -1.90 3.98
N ILE A 81 -4.17 -2.24 4.03
CA ILE A 81 -4.89 -2.41 5.30
C ILE A 81 -4.29 -3.54 6.14
N GLU A 82 -4.01 -4.70 5.52
CA GLU A 82 -3.38 -5.81 6.24
C GLU A 82 -1.98 -5.42 6.77
N LYS A 83 -1.19 -4.70 5.97
CA LYS A 83 0.13 -4.19 6.34
C LYS A 83 0.05 -3.19 7.49
N LEU A 84 -0.89 -2.25 7.43
CA LEU A 84 -1.16 -1.26 8.48
C LEU A 84 -1.48 -1.96 9.82
N LEU A 85 -2.36 -2.96 9.77
CA LEU A 85 -2.77 -3.71 10.95
C LEU A 85 -1.67 -4.63 11.49
N ALA A 86 -0.80 -5.14 10.62
CA ALA A 86 0.30 -6.01 11.00
C ALA A 86 1.44 -5.26 11.70
N ASP A 87 1.80 -4.09 11.17
CA ASP A 87 3.08 -3.46 11.51
C ASP A 87 2.94 -2.19 12.36
N TRP A 88 1.80 -1.51 12.30
CA TRP A 88 1.66 -0.16 12.86
C TRP A 88 0.51 0.00 13.85
N SER A 89 -0.57 -0.76 13.69
CA SER A 89 -1.73 -0.67 14.59
C SER A 89 -1.46 -1.28 15.97
N GLU A 90 -2.11 -0.76 17.01
CA GLU A 90 -2.08 -1.42 18.30
C GLU A 90 -2.88 -2.74 18.25
N PRO A 91 -2.52 -3.74 19.07
CA PRO A 91 -3.26 -4.99 19.16
C PRO A 91 -4.76 -4.84 19.43
N SER A 92 -5.20 -3.73 20.01
CA SER A 92 -6.61 -3.38 20.25
C SER A 92 -7.32 -2.89 18.99
N ASP A 93 -6.64 -2.21 18.08
CA ASP A 93 -7.24 -1.60 16.89
C ASP A 93 -7.60 -2.64 15.82
N ARG A 94 -6.83 -3.73 15.77
CA ARG A 94 -7.11 -4.87 14.87
C ARG A 94 -8.34 -5.69 15.27
N VAL A 95 -8.69 -5.72 16.57
CA VAL A 95 -9.78 -6.55 17.10
C VAL A 95 -11.13 -6.21 16.45
N PRO A 96 -11.59 -4.94 16.43
CA PRO A 96 -12.87 -4.61 15.79
C PRO A 96 -12.87 -4.87 14.29
N ILE A 97 -11.73 -4.74 13.61
CA ILE A 97 -11.64 -5.02 12.16
C ILE A 97 -11.89 -6.50 11.88
N ILE A 98 -11.17 -7.40 12.57
CA ILE A 98 -11.34 -8.86 12.39
C ILE A 98 -12.75 -9.28 12.80
N ALA A 99 -13.22 -8.81 13.97
CA ALA A 99 -14.55 -9.15 14.48
C ALA A 99 -15.67 -8.69 13.54
N GLY A 100 -15.53 -7.50 12.93
CA GLY A 100 -16.51 -6.99 11.98
C GLY A 100 -16.55 -7.76 10.65
N LEU A 101 -15.41 -8.20 10.13
CA LEU A 101 -15.38 -9.10 8.97
C LEU A 101 -16.12 -10.41 9.27
N ASP A 102 -15.89 -10.99 10.44
CA ASP A 102 -16.56 -12.21 10.87
C ASP A 102 -18.07 -11.99 11.09
N ALA A 103 -18.47 -10.84 11.64
CA ALA A 103 -19.86 -10.45 11.82
C ALA A 103 -20.59 -10.26 10.48
N ILE A 104 -19.95 -9.64 9.48
CA ILE A 104 -20.49 -9.49 8.13
C ILE A 104 -20.65 -10.85 7.45
N GLU A 105 -19.64 -11.72 7.54
CA GLU A 105 -19.71 -13.08 6.98
C GLU A 105 -20.84 -13.90 7.62
N ALA A 106 -20.96 -13.85 8.95
CA ALA A 106 -22.04 -14.50 9.68
C ALA A 106 -23.41 -13.95 9.27
N ARG A 107 -23.54 -12.62 9.13
CA ARG A 107 -24.79 -11.98 8.71
C ARG A 107 -25.17 -12.35 7.29
N SER A 108 -24.21 -12.39 6.36
CA SER A 108 -24.46 -12.85 4.99
C SER A 108 -24.96 -14.29 4.95
N ARG A 109 -24.37 -15.18 5.75
CA ARG A 109 -24.83 -16.57 5.85
C ARG A 109 -26.22 -16.69 6.46
N ALA A 110 -26.56 -15.84 7.42
CA ALA A 110 -27.89 -15.81 8.01
C ALA A 110 -28.95 -15.37 6.98
N ASP A 111 -28.72 -14.24 6.33
CA ASP A 111 -29.71 -13.56 5.46
C ASP A 111 -29.79 -14.18 4.07
N TYR A 112 -28.65 -14.56 3.47
CA TYR A 112 -28.55 -14.95 2.06
C TYR A 112 -28.10 -16.40 1.84
N LYS A 113 -27.75 -17.13 2.91
CA LYS A 113 -27.22 -18.51 2.86
C LYS A 113 -25.95 -18.66 2.00
N LYS A 114 -25.22 -17.56 1.80
CA LYS A 114 -23.98 -17.49 1.01
C LYS A 114 -22.90 -16.75 1.80
N SER A 115 -21.63 -17.03 1.49
CA SER A 115 -20.53 -16.20 1.97
C SER A 115 -20.68 -14.77 1.47
N ALA A 116 -20.23 -13.78 2.26
CA ALA A 116 -20.33 -12.37 1.93
C ALA A 116 -19.56 -11.99 0.65
N THR A 117 -18.58 -12.80 0.23
CA THR A 117 -17.88 -12.64 -1.05
C THR A 117 -18.68 -13.17 -2.25
N ALA A 118 -19.68 -14.04 -2.01
CA ALA A 118 -20.46 -14.72 -3.05
C ALA A 118 -21.89 -14.16 -3.22
N VAL A 119 -22.25 -13.12 -2.46
CA VAL A 119 -23.50 -12.38 -2.64
C VAL A 119 -23.34 -11.28 -3.69
N THR A 120 -24.45 -10.72 -4.14
CA THR A 120 -24.44 -9.64 -5.14
C THR A 120 -23.87 -8.34 -4.56
N PRO A 121 -23.38 -7.39 -5.40
CA PRO A 121 -22.88 -6.10 -4.91
C PRO A 121 -23.89 -5.33 -4.06
N ALA A 122 -25.16 -5.31 -4.46
CA ALA A 122 -26.23 -4.67 -3.69
C ALA A 122 -26.47 -5.33 -2.32
N GLN A 123 -26.25 -6.64 -2.21
CA GLN A 123 -26.31 -7.35 -0.93
C GLN A 123 -25.09 -7.06 -0.05
N GLN A 124 -23.91 -6.85 -0.64
CA GLN A 124 -22.72 -6.38 0.10
C GLN A 124 -22.95 -4.96 0.64
N ASP A 125 -23.54 -4.07 -0.16
CA ASP A 125 -23.90 -2.72 0.28
C ASP A 125 -24.91 -2.75 1.44
N ALA A 126 -25.90 -3.65 1.36
CA ALA A 126 -26.86 -3.84 2.45
C ALA A 126 -26.18 -4.33 3.73
N LEU A 127 -25.20 -5.24 3.64
CA LEU A 127 -24.42 -5.70 4.78
C LEU A 127 -23.56 -4.58 5.40
N LEU A 128 -22.91 -3.76 4.57
CA LEU A 128 -22.17 -2.58 5.01
C LEU A 128 -23.08 -1.53 5.66
N THR A 129 -24.28 -1.33 5.11
CA THR A 129 -25.28 -0.43 5.70
C THR A 129 -25.71 -0.92 7.08
N LEU A 130 -25.94 -2.23 7.24
CA LEU A 130 -26.24 -2.80 8.55
C LEU A 130 -25.08 -2.63 9.54
N ALA A 131 -23.83 -2.71 9.09
CA ALA A 131 -22.67 -2.42 9.93
C ALA A 131 -22.62 -0.93 10.33
N MET A 132 -22.82 -0.02 9.38
CA MET A 132 -22.88 1.42 9.62
C MET A 132 -23.97 1.80 10.62
N GLU A 133 -25.14 1.15 10.56
CA GLU A 133 -26.27 1.39 11.47
C GLU A 133 -26.17 0.61 12.80
N ASP A 134 -25.04 -0.05 13.06
CA ASP A 134 -24.80 -0.89 14.24
C ASP A 134 -25.82 -2.03 14.43
N LYS A 135 -26.37 -2.54 13.32
CA LYS A 135 -27.35 -3.65 13.26
C LYS A 135 -26.69 -5.02 13.09
N VAL A 136 -25.38 -5.09 13.19
CA VAL A 136 -24.58 -6.31 13.33
C VAL A 136 -23.70 -6.17 14.58
N PRO A 137 -23.30 -7.27 15.24
CA PRO A 137 -22.47 -7.20 16.44
C PRO A 137 -21.17 -6.42 16.19
N GLY A 138 -20.98 -5.30 16.90
CA GLY A 138 -19.81 -4.44 16.75
C GLY A 138 -19.74 -3.66 15.43
N GLY A 139 -20.87 -3.48 14.75
CA GLY A 139 -20.95 -2.85 13.43
C GLY A 139 -20.36 -1.44 13.40
N ALA A 140 -20.73 -0.58 14.34
CA ALA A 140 -20.22 0.79 14.39
C ALA A 140 -18.71 0.85 14.68
N ALA A 141 -18.22 -0.03 15.57
CA ALA A 141 -16.80 -0.13 15.90
C ALA A 141 -15.96 -0.66 14.73
N PHE A 142 -16.57 -1.40 13.80
CA PHE A 142 -15.94 -1.89 12.58
C PHE A 142 -16.02 -0.88 11.43
N PHE A 143 -17.23 -0.40 11.09
CA PHE A 143 -17.51 0.24 9.81
C PHE A 143 -16.76 1.55 9.64
N GLU A 144 -16.75 2.40 10.67
CA GLU A 144 -16.10 3.71 10.57
C GLU A 144 -14.57 3.56 10.40
N PRO A 145 -13.85 2.78 11.23
CA PRO A 145 -12.42 2.53 11.01
C PRO A 145 -12.12 1.85 9.68
N PHE A 146 -12.89 0.81 9.30
CA PHE A 146 -12.73 0.13 8.01
C PHE A 146 -12.85 1.10 6.84
N ARG A 147 -13.92 1.91 6.81
CA ARG A 147 -14.14 2.89 5.75
C ARG A 147 -13.03 3.94 5.70
N GLN A 148 -12.59 4.44 6.86
CA GLN A 148 -11.49 5.40 6.92
C GLN A 148 -10.17 4.80 6.39
N MET A 149 -9.85 3.56 6.75
CA MET A 149 -8.66 2.88 6.24
C MET A 149 -8.71 2.70 4.71
N VAL A 150 -9.88 2.41 4.13
CA VAL A 150 -10.05 2.32 2.68
C VAL A 150 -9.84 3.67 2.00
N ILE A 151 -10.47 4.73 2.54
CA ILE A 151 -10.36 6.09 1.99
C ILE A 151 -8.92 6.58 2.06
N VAL A 152 -8.26 6.44 3.22
CA VAL A 152 -6.87 6.85 3.40
C VAL A 152 -5.97 6.05 2.46
N GLY A 153 -6.07 4.72 2.46
CA GLY A 153 -5.26 3.87 1.59
C GLY A 153 -5.37 4.26 0.12
N TYR A 154 -6.58 4.51 -0.36
CA TYR A 154 -6.80 4.92 -1.75
C TYR A 154 -6.24 6.32 -2.05
N TYR A 155 -6.58 7.34 -1.26
CA TYR A 155 -6.16 8.72 -1.55
C TYR A 155 -4.69 9.02 -1.21
N THR A 156 -3.98 8.10 -0.56
CA THR A 156 -2.51 8.12 -0.43
C THR A 156 -1.80 7.21 -1.42
N SER A 157 -2.53 6.49 -2.28
CA SER A 157 -1.95 5.68 -3.35
C SER A 157 -1.57 6.53 -4.56
N GLU A 158 -0.66 6.01 -5.39
CA GLU A 158 -0.31 6.65 -6.67
C GLU A 158 -1.54 6.84 -7.56
N ILE A 159 -2.44 5.84 -7.63
CA ILE A 159 -3.69 5.93 -8.41
C ILE A 159 -4.58 7.07 -7.89
N GLY A 160 -4.81 7.12 -6.58
CA GLY A 160 -5.67 8.16 -5.98
C GLY A 160 -5.10 9.58 -6.12
N ILE A 161 -3.77 9.72 -6.13
CA ILE A 161 -3.11 11.02 -6.26
C ILE A 161 -2.99 11.47 -7.72
N THR A 162 -2.64 10.58 -8.64
CA THR A 162 -2.24 10.93 -10.01
C THR A 162 -3.33 10.72 -11.06
N GLN A 163 -4.31 9.85 -10.81
CA GLN A 163 -5.35 9.50 -11.77
C GLN A 163 -6.73 10.04 -11.35
N GLU A 164 -7.10 9.82 -10.09
CA GLU A 164 -8.38 10.34 -9.54
C GLU A 164 -8.34 11.86 -9.36
N ARG A 165 -7.21 12.39 -8.89
CA ARG A 165 -7.01 13.82 -8.61
C ARG A 165 -6.16 14.47 -9.71
N GLU A 166 -6.24 15.80 -9.77
CA GLU A 166 -5.36 16.57 -10.65
C GLU A 166 -4.01 16.78 -9.96
N TYR A 167 -2.98 16.09 -10.44
CA TYR A 167 -1.66 16.11 -9.81
C TYR A 167 -0.87 17.37 -10.21
N LEU A 168 -0.59 18.21 -9.22
CA LEU A 168 0.18 19.45 -9.33
C LEU A 168 1.27 19.46 -8.23
N PRO A 169 2.43 18.81 -8.47
CA PRO A 169 3.47 18.64 -7.44
C PRO A 169 4.13 19.94 -7.00
N VAL A 170 4.09 20.97 -7.84
CA VAL A 170 4.61 22.30 -7.54
C VAL A 170 3.49 23.31 -7.81
N PRO A 171 2.61 23.56 -6.83
CA PRO A 171 1.58 24.56 -6.98
C PRO A 171 2.22 25.93 -7.14
N GLY A 172 1.87 26.63 -8.22
CA GLY A 172 2.26 28.00 -8.46
C GLY A 172 1.44 28.98 -7.62
N GLN A 173 1.01 30.07 -8.25
CA GLN A 173 0.13 31.04 -7.59
C GLN A 173 -1.28 30.47 -7.36
N TYR A 174 -1.86 30.77 -6.20
CA TYR A 174 -3.27 30.51 -5.91
C TYR A 174 -4.19 31.45 -6.71
N ASP A 175 -5.12 30.88 -7.48
CA ASP A 175 -6.19 31.59 -8.18
C ASP A 175 -7.55 31.21 -7.58
N GLY A 176 -8.08 32.05 -6.70
CA GLY A 176 -9.40 31.83 -6.07
C GLY A 176 -10.58 32.02 -7.01
N ALA A 177 -10.38 32.61 -8.20
CA ALA A 177 -11.41 32.75 -9.23
C ALA A 177 -11.37 31.60 -10.26
N PHE A 178 -10.49 30.62 -10.08
CA PHE A 178 -10.35 29.50 -10.99
C PHE A 178 -11.61 28.62 -10.96
N LEU A 179 -12.26 28.49 -12.12
CA LEU A 179 -13.51 27.74 -12.24
C LEU A 179 -13.27 26.23 -12.14
N TYR A 180 -13.99 25.57 -11.22
CA TYR A 180 -13.96 24.11 -11.06
C TYR A 180 -14.22 23.38 -12.40
N SER A 181 -15.11 23.91 -13.24
CA SER A 181 -15.49 23.34 -14.53
C SER A 181 -14.33 23.17 -15.52
N LYS A 182 -13.20 23.84 -15.30
CA LYS A 182 -12.00 23.69 -16.15
C LYS A 182 -11.19 22.43 -15.86
N VAL A 183 -11.31 21.86 -14.65
CA VAL A 183 -10.52 20.72 -14.19
C VAL A 183 -11.41 19.54 -13.83
N ASN A 184 -12.60 19.79 -13.28
CA ASN A 184 -13.58 18.79 -12.83
C ASN A 184 -13.01 17.72 -11.88
N LYS A 185 -11.88 18.03 -11.24
CA LYS A 185 -11.17 17.21 -10.27
C LYS A 185 -10.63 18.09 -9.16
N VAL A 186 -10.37 17.47 -8.00
CA VAL A 186 -9.68 18.11 -6.88
C VAL A 186 -8.17 18.00 -7.12
N TYR A 187 -7.43 19.06 -6.82
CA TYR A 187 -5.97 19.04 -6.92
C TYR A 187 -5.33 18.16 -5.82
N SER A 188 -4.20 17.55 -6.15
CA SER A 188 -3.27 16.91 -5.23
C SER A 188 -1.86 17.39 -5.52
N SER A 189 -1.02 17.48 -4.48
CA SER A 189 0.40 17.84 -4.56
C SER A 189 1.27 16.68 -4.18
#